data_AF-A0A7M5X4Q8-F1
#
_entry.id   AF-A0A7M5X4Q8-F1
#
_cell.length_a   1.000
_cell.length_b   1.000
_cell.length_c   1.000
_cell.angle_alpha   90.00
_cell.angle_beta   90.00
_cell.angle_gamma   90.00
#
_symmetry.space_group_name_H-M   'P 1'
#
loop_
_entity.id
_entity.type
_entity.pdbx_description
1 polymer ?
#
loop_
_entity_poly.entity_id
_entity_poly.type
_entity_poly.pdbx_seq_one_letter_code
_entity_poly.pdbx_strand_id
1 'polypeptide(L)'
;MAEDELMQLLQVDLNAIELDAKNLDPKKCSARQYVETFIFPTLLPGLNDLFQAAKDNLVFEKRRTKFNACDFLTEYLYNNNPTPKDREKQGLWDIPFVKEINGRNPRPPIPLSLIWTEAEAALVIQSHWKGYLVRKEPEVQELRQYQKEMKESSYHIMFKVEEFWKQHKIEDLDEAEEVIEDTLIKTDFL
;
A
#
# COMPACT_ATOMS: atom_id res chain seq x y z
N MET A 1 12.85 50.65 1.65
CA MET A 1 13.34 49.75 0.60
C MET A 1 12.19 48.86 0.26
N ALA A 2 11.63 49.04 -0.94
CA ALA A 2 10.40 48.38 -1.36
C ALA A 2 10.67 46.89 -1.54
N GLU A 3 9.73 46.03 -1.17
CA GLU A 3 9.83 44.58 -1.38
C GLU A 3 10.24 44.23 -2.82
N ASP A 4 9.84 45.07 -3.79
CA ASP A 4 10.24 44.96 -5.20
C ASP A 4 11.76 45.06 -5.45
N GLU A 5 12.50 45.89 -4.70
CA GLU A 5 13.97 45.98 -4.82
C GLU A 5 14.65 44.72 -4.28
N LEU A 6 14.13 44.16 -3.18
CA LEU A 6 14.63 42.91 -2.61
C LEU A 6 14.34 41.72 -3.53
N MET A 7 13.15 41.67 -4.13
CA MET A 7 12.79 40.62 -5.08
C MET A 7 13.62 40.70 -6.37
N GLN A 8 13.93 41.90 -6.86
CA GLN A 8 14.82 42.08 -8.01
C GLN A 8 16.26 41.65 -7.70
N LEU A 9 16.79 41.99 -6.53
CA LEU A 9 18.13 41.56 -6.11
C LEU A 9 18.22 40.03 -5.97
N LEU A 10 17.21 39.41 -5.35
CA LEU A 10 17.12 37.95 -5.26
C LEU A 10 17.06 37.28 -6.64
N GLN A 11 16.33 37.87 -7.59
CA GLN A 11 16.24 37.34 -8.96
C GLN A 11 17.57 37.44 -9.71
N VAL A 12 18.33 38.52 -9.50
CA VAL A 12 19.66 38.72 -10.10
C VAL A 12 20.66 37.71 -9.53
N ASP A 13 20.64 37.48 -8.22
CA ASP A 13 21.51 36.47 -7.57
C ASP A 13 21.18 35.05 -8.06
N LEU A 14 19.90 34.71 -8.21
CA LEU A 14 19.46 33.42 -8.78
C LEU A 14 19.95 33.23 -10.24
N ASN A 15 19.86 34.28 -11.06
CA ASN A 15 20.32 34.24 -12.45
C ASN A 15 21.85 34.11 -12.57
N ALA A 16 22.61 34.73 -11.67
CA ALA A 16 24.06 34.60 -11.62
C ALA A 16 24.49 33.17 -11.22
N ILE A 17 23.79 32.57 -10.25
CA ILE A 17 24.00 31.16 -9.86
C ILE A 17 23.71 30.21 -11.03
N GLU A 18 22.65 30.46 -11.82
CA GLU A 18 22.34 29.64 -13.00
C GLU A 18 23.40 29.74 -14.12
N LEU A 19 24.06 30.90 -14.27
CA LEU A 19 25.12 31.12 -15.25
C LEU A 19 26.42 30.41 -14.84
N ASP A 20 26.77 30.45 -13.56
CA ASP A 20 27.91 29.71 -13.00
C ASP A 20 27.68 28.20 -13.08
N ALA A 21 26.42 27.76 -12.92
CA ALA A 21 26.04 26.35 -13.00
C ALA A 21 26.31 25.68 -14.34
N LYS A 22 26.13 26.41 -15.44
CA LYS A 22 26.28 25.87 -16.81
C LYS A 22 27.72 25.57 -17.20
N ASN A 23 28.70 26.18 -16.52
CA ASN A 23 30.12 26.07 -16.85
C ASN A 23 30.93 25.25 -15.83
N LEU A 24 30.29 24.76 -14.77
CA LEU A 24 30.96 24.07 -13.68
C LEU A 24 31.02 22.56 -13.93
N ASP A 25 32.22 21.96 -13.81
CA ASP A 25 32.41 20.50 -13.89
C ASP A 25 32.03 19.86 -12.53
N PRO A 26 31.00 19.00 -12.47
CA PRO A 26 30.54 18.41 -11.21
C PRO A 26 31.60 17.60 -10.46
N LYS A 27 32.63 17.10 -11.17
CA LYS A 27 33.70 16.30 -10.56
C LYS A 27 34.86 17.13 -10.00
N LYS A 28 34.93 18.42 -10.31
CA LYS A 28 36.06 19.30 -9.95
C LYS A 28 35.68 20.44 -9.00
N CYS A 29 34.40 20.62 -8.72
CA CYS A 29 33.94 21.66 -7.80
C CYS A 29 34.04 21.23 -6.33
N SER A 30 34.00 22.21 -5.43
CA SER A 30 33.86 21.93 -4.00
C SER A 30 32.50 21.31 -3.68
N ALA A 31 32.40 20.57 -2.56
CA ALA A 31 31.15 19.95 -2.14
C ALA A 31 30.00 20.98 -1.97
N ARG A 32 30.32 22.17 -1.46
CA ARG A 32 29.35 23.25 -1.29
C ARG A 32 28.81 23.72 -2.65
N GLN A 33 29.71 24.05 -3.58
CA GLN A 33 29.33 24.47 -4.93
C GLN A 33 28.52 23.39 -5.64
N TYR A 34 28.89 22.11 -5.49
CA TYR A 34 28.13 21.01 -6.07
C TYR A 34 26.67 21.01 -5.61
N VAL A 35 26.45 21.13 -4.31
CA VAL A 35 25.10 21.12 -3.72
C VAL A 35 24.30 22.34 -4.16
N GLU A 36 24.89 23.54 -4.06
CA GLU A 36 24.24 24.81 -4.45
C GLU A 36 23.87 24.83 -5.93
N THR A 37 24.70 24.22 -6.77
CA THR A 37 24.59 24.30 -8.24
C THR A 37 23.72 23.19 -8.84
N PHE A 38 23.88 21.95 -8.38
CA PHE A 38 23.26 20.77 -9.03
C PHE A 38 22.10 20.18 -8.24
N ILE A 39 22.05 20.36 -6.92
CA ILE A 39 21.03 19.74 -6.06
C ILE A 39 19.94 20.76 -5.70
N PHE A 40 20.32 21.92 -5.15
CA PHE A 40 19.38 22.91 -4.63
C PHE A 40 18.37 23.45 -5.65
N PRO A 41 18.72 23.68 -6.94
CA PRO A 41 17.73 24.17 -7.91
C PRO A 41 16.52 23.25 -8.07
N THR A 42 16.70 21.94 -7.87
CA THR A 42 15.60 20.96 -7.91
C THR A 42 15.04 20.69 -6.51
N LEU A 43 15.89 20.62 -5.50
CA LEU A 43 15.50 20.25 -4.14
C LEU A 43 14.71 21.33 -3.42
N LEU A 44 15.11 22.61 -3.52
CA LEU A 44 14.47 23.69 -2.77
C LEU A 44 13.00 23.91 -3.20
N PRO A 45 12.66 23.96 -4.50
CA PRO A 45 11.27 23.98 -4.93
C PRO A 45 10.49 22.75 -4.43
N GLY A 46 11.09 21.57 -4.50
CA GLY A 46 10.47 20.33 -4.01
C GLY A 46 10.19 20.34 -2.50
N LEU A 47 11.07 20.95 -1.70
CA LEU A 47 10.83 21.13 -0.26
C LEU A 47 9.70 22.14 0.00
N ASN A 48 9.62 23.22 -0.79
CA ASN A 48 8.50 24.16 -0.68
C ASN A 48 7.16 23.48 -1.01
N ASP A 49 7.11 22.72 -2.11
CA ASP A 49 5.91 21.96 -2.51
C ASP A 49 5.56 20.88 -1.48
N LEU A 50 6.57 20.23 -0.89
CA LEU A 50 6.39 19.29 0.22
C LEU A 50 5.72 19.96 1.41
N PHE A 51 6.11 21.18 1.79
CA PHE A 51 5.50 21.89 2.90
C PHE A 51 4.04 22.27 2.62
N GLN A 52 3.71 22.66 1.39
CA GLN A 52 2.32 22.90 0.99
C GLN A 52 1.50 21.60 1.06
N ALA A 53 2.02 20.51 0.48
CA ALA A 53 1.36 19.20 0.54
C ALA A 53 1.20 18.69 1.98
N ALA A 54 2.18 18.93 2.84
CA ALA A 54 2.12 18.58 4.26
C ALA A 54 1.04 19.39 5.00
N LYS A 55 0.88 20.67 4.66
CA LYS A 55 -0.19 21.52 5.18
C LYS A 55 -1.56 21.02 4.73
N ASP A 56 -1.73 20.72 3.44
CA ASP A 56 -2.99 20.20 2.88
C ASP A 56 -3.38 18.85 3.48
N ASN A 57 -2.39 18.03 3.83
CA ASN A 57 -2.60 16.74 4.51
C ASN A 57 -2.71 16.88 6.05
N LEU A 58 -2.80 18.10 6.58
CA LEU A 58 -2.94 18.42 8.01
C LEU A 58 -1.85 17.79 8.89
N VAL A 59 -0.64 17.64 8.35
CA VAL A 59 0.50 17.00 9.04
C VAL A 59 0.92 17.79 10.27
N PHE A 60 0.78 19.11 10.25
CA PHE A 60 1.13 19.97 11.38
C PHE A 60 0.08 19.99 12.48
N GLU A 61 -1.15 19.58 12.19
CA GLU A 61 -2.26 19.58 13.14
C GLU A 61 -2.50 18.19 13.74
N LYS A 62 -2.32 17.14 12.93
CA LYS A 62 -2.59 15.76 13.31
C LYS A 62 -1.33 15.04 13.78
N ARG A 63 -1.42 14.37 14.93
CA ARG A 63 -0.32 13.54 15.47
C ARG A 63 0.08 12.39 14.55
N ARG A 64 -0.86 11.86 13.75
CA ARG A 64 -0.62 10.76 12.81
C ARG A 64 -1.32 11.06 11.48
N THR A 65 -0.62 10.84 10.38
CA THR A 65 -1.12 11.06 9.03
C THR A 65 -0.70 9.90 8.12
N LYS A 66 -1.42 9.73 7.00
CA LYS A 66 -1.03 8.79 5.93
C LYS A 66 0.05 9.36 5.01
N PHE A 67 0.30 10.67 5.08
CA PHE A 67 1.25 11.38 4.23
C PHE A 67 2.68 11.03 4.64
N ASN A 68 3.50 10.64 3.66
CA ASN A 68 4.91 10.37 3.86
C ASN A 68 5.75 11.37 3.07
N ALA A 69 6.53 12.18 3.77
CA ALA A 69 7.34 13.22 3.17
C ALA A 69 8.48 12.67 2.29
N CYS A 70 9.09 11.56 2.69
CA CYS A 70 10.14 10.92 1.91
C CYS A 70 9.60 10.36 0.60
N ASP A 71 8.40 9.76 0.65
CA ASP A 71 7.69 9.26 -0.53
C ASP A 71 7.40 10.39 -1.53
N PHE A 72 6.85 11.51 -1.03
CA PHE A 72 6.58 12.70 -1.84
C PHE A 72 7.85 13.26 -2.48
N LEU A 73 8.92 13.47 -1.70
CA LEU A 73 10.19 13.98 -2.21
C LEU A 73 10.83 13.02 -3.22
N THR A 74 10.71 11.72 -3.00
CA THR A 74 11.25 10.71 -3.92
C THR A 74 10.57 10.82 -5.28
N GLU A 75 9.25 10.89 -5.30
CA GLU A 75 8.48 11.09 -6.54
C GLU A 75 8.82 12.43 -7.20
N TYR A 76 8.86 13.51 -6.41
CA TYR A 76 9.18 14.84 -6.90
C TYR A 76 10.56 14.91 -7.56
N LEU A 77 11.60 14.45 -6.85
CA LEU A 77 12.97 14.49 -7.32
C LEU A 77 13.18 13.57 -8.52
N TYR A 78 12.49 12.43 -8.57
CA TYR A 78 12.55 11.54 -9.72
C TYR A 78 11.93 12.20 -10.96
N ASN A 79 10.75 12.79 -10.84
CA ASN A 79 10.05 13.41 -11.97
C ASN A 79 10.67 14.73 -12.43
N ASN A 80 11.34 15.47 -11.54
CA ASN A 80 12.00 16.74 -11.86
C ASN A 80 13.52 16.60 -12.04
N ASN A 81 14.06 15.38 -12.09
CA ASN A 81 15.46 15.17 -12.38
C ASN A 81 15.76 15.68 -13.81
N PRO A 82 16.72 16.61 -14.01
CA PRO A 82 17.08 17.13 -15.33
C PRO A 82 17.57 16.07 -16.33
N THR A 83 17.94 14.88 -15.84
CA THR A 83 18.46 13.79 -16.66
C THR A 83 17.66 12.49 -16.46
N PRO A 84 17.10 11.88 -17.53
CA PRO A 84 16.99 12.35 -18.93
C PRO A 84 15.90 13.42 -19.11
N LYS A 85 16.07 14.30 -20.11
CA LYS A 85 15.14 15.42 -20.38
C LYS A 85 13.72 15.01 -20.78
N ASP A 86 13.56 13.84 -21.39
CA ASP A 86 12.28 13.35 -21.93
C ASP A 86 11.66 12.23 -21.06
N ARG A 87 11.86 12.30 -19.75
CA ARG A 87 11.24 11.33 -18.82
C ARG A 87 9.75 11.59 -18.70
N GLU A 88 8.94 10.55 -18.91
CA GLU A 88 7.51 10.59 -18.58
C GLU A 88 7.31 10.68 -17.06
N LYS A 89 6.34 11.48 -16.61
CA LYS A 89 6.02 11.59 -15.19
C LYS A 89 5.40 10.28 -14.71
N GLN A 90 5.95 9.73 -13.65
CA GLN A 90 5.50 8.47 -13.05
C GLN A 90 5.06 8.70 -11.61
N GLY A 91 4.07 7.94 -11.15
CA GLY A 91 3.72 7.88 -9.73
C GLY A 91 4.79 7.11 -8.94
N LEU A 92 4.91 7.38 -7.64
CA LEU A 92 5.93 6.78 -6.78
C LEU A 92 6.10 5.26 -6.95
N TRP A 93 4.98 4.52 -7.00
CA TRP A 93 4.98 3.06 -7.06
C TRP A 93 5.41 2.49 -8.42
N ASP A 94 5.38 3.32 -9.46
CA ASP A 94 5.79 2.95 -10.82
C ASP A 94 7.27 3.24 -11.09
N ILE A 95 7.92 4.01 -10.21
CA ILE A 95 9.35 4.32 -10.31
C ILE A 95 10.16 3.01 -10.24
N PRO A 96 11.08 2.73 -11.19
CA PRO A 96 11.72 1.42 -11.31
C PRO A 96 12.40 0.91 -10.03
N PHE A 97 13.22 1.75 -9.38
CA PHE A 97 13.94 1.34 -8.17
C PHE A 97 13.00 1.21 -6.97
N VAL A 98 11.94 2.02 -6.89
CA VAL A 98 10.93 1.92 -5.81
C VAL A 98 10.16 0.61 -5.95
N LYS A 99 9.75 0.28 -7.18
CA LYS A 99 9.07 -0.98 -7.50
C LYS A 99 9.93 -2.20 -7.18
N GLU A 100 11.22 -2.15 -7.51
CA GLU A 100 12.17 -3.23 -7.18
C GLU A 100 12.33 -3.40 -5.66
N ILE A 101 12.54 -2.31 -4.92
CA ILE A 101 12.70 -2.34 -3.46
C ILE A 101 11.43 -2.85 -2.79
N ASN A 102 10.27 -2.34 -3.20
CA ASN A 102 8.98 -2.76 -2.65
C ASN A 102 8.64 -4.21 -3.04
N GLY A 103 9.09 -4.70 -4.20
CA GLY A 103 8.93 -6.10 -4.59
C GLY A 103 9.73 -7.06 -3.72
N ARG A 104 10.96 -6.69 -3.32
CA ARG A 104 11.79 -7.47 -2.39
C ARG A 104 11.25 -7.39 -0.96
N ASN A 105 10.90 -6.18 -0.52
CA ASN A 105 10.48 -5.88 0.84
C ASN A 105 9.18 -5.07 0.80
N PRO A 106 8.02 -5.74 0.64
CA PRO A 106 6.75 -5.05 0.53
C PRO A 106 6.45 -4.27 1.80
N ARG A 107 6.08 -2.99 1.63
CA ARG A 107 5.68 -2.14 2.75
C ARG A 107 4.39 -2.72 3.39
N PRO A 108 4.28 -2.76 4.72
CA PRO A 108 3.03 -3.14 5.37
C PRO A 108 1.89 -2.19 4.98
N PRO A 109 0.64 -2.68 4.91
CA PRO A 109 -0.50 -1.85 4.59
C PRO A 109 -0.67 -0.74 5.63
N ILE A 110 -1.06 0.45 5.17
CA ILE A 110 -1.35 1.58 6.06
C ILE A 110 -2.58 1.19 6.91
N PRO A 111 -2.57 1.49 8.23
CA PRO A 111 -3.71 1.16 9.07
C PRO A 111 -4.97 1.92 8.63
N LEU A 112 -6.11 1.22 8.63
CA LEU A 112 -7.41 1.73 8.17
C LEU A 112 -7.82 3.04 8.86
N SER A 113 -7.46 3.21 10.14
CA SER A 113 -7.72 4.43 10.90
C SER A 113 -7.07 5.69 10.33
N LEU A 114 -6.03 5.55 9.50
CA LEU A 114 -5.38 6.67 8.79
C LEU A 114 -5.88 6.85 7.35
N ILE A 115 -6.50 5.82 6.79
CA ILE A 115 -6.99 5.83 5.40
C ILE A 115 -8.42 6.35 5.33
N TRP A 116 -9.28 5.87 6.22
CA TRP A 116 -10.71 6.15 6.19
C TRP A 116 -11.01 7.62 6.36
N THR A 117 -11.97 8.08 5.56
CA THR A 117 -12.65 9.35 5.81
C THR A 117 -13.48 9.26 7.09
N GLU A 118 -13.79 10.39 7.68
CA GLU A 118 -14.63 10.44 8.88
C GLU A 118 -16.01 9.79 8.65
N ALA A 119 -16.59 9.99 7.47
CA ALA A 119 -17.87 9.38 7.09
C ALA A 119 -17.79 7.85 6.99
N GLU A 120 -16.77 7.31 6.31
CA GLU A 120 -16.56 5.86 6.21
C GLU A 120 -16.30 5.23 7.57
N ALA A 121 -15.44 5.86 8.37
CA ALA A 121 -15.14 5.39 9.73
C ALA A 121 -16.41 5.40 10.59
N ALA A 122 -17.23 6.45 10.51
CA ALA A 122 -18.49 6.54 11.24
C ALA A 122 -19.46 5.43 10.83
N LEU A 123 -19.61 5.14 9.54
CA LEU A 123 -20.46 4.05 9.05
C LEU A 123 -20.01 2.69 9.60
N VAL A 124 -18.71 2.41 9.56
CA VAL A 124 -18.15 1.17 10.09
C VAL A 124 -18.40 1.08 11.59
N ILE A 125 -18.07 2.12 12.37
CA ILE A 125 -18.28 2.14 13.82
C ILE A 125 -19.76 1.95 14.17
N GLN A 126 -20.66 2.66 13.48
CA GLN A 126 -22.11 2.56 13.71
C GLN A 126 -22.66 1.17 13.38
N SER A 127 -22.21 0.55 12.29
CA SER A 127 -22.62 -0.83 11.94
C SER A 127 -22.17 -1.84 12.99
N HIS A 128 -20.93 -1.72 13.48
CA HIS A 128 -20.39 -2.56 14.53
C HIS A 128 -21.14 -2.38 15.85
N TRP A 129 -21.47 -1.14 16.21
CA TRP A 129 -22.26 -0.80 17.39
C TRP A 129 -23.67 -1.37 17.32
N LYS A 130 -24.39 -1.16 16.22
CA LYS A 130 -25.73 -1.73 16.00
C LYS A 130 -25.69 -3.26 16.10
N GLY A 131 -24.71 -3.89 15.46
CA GLY A 131 -24.50 -5.33 15.57
C GLY A 131 -24.20 -5.77 17.01
N TYR A 132 -23.42 -5.00 17.76
CA TYR A 132 -23.15 -5.28 19.18
C TYR A 132 -24.42 -5.18 20.03
N LEU A 133 -25.26 -4.16 19.82
CA LEU A 133 -26.53 -4.02 20.53
C LEU A 133 -27.43 -5.22 20.33
N VAL A 134 -27.63 -5.66 19.09
CA VAL A 134 -28.41 -6.87 18.78
C VAL A 134 -27.79 -8.09 19.45
N ARG A 135 -26.45 -8.22 19.41
CA ARG A 135 -25.77 -9.32 20.12
C ARG A 135 -25.90 -9.24 21.62
N LYS A 136 -26.17 -8.09 22.21
CA LYS A 136 -26.35 -7.95 23.65
C LYS A 136 -27.73 -8.45 24.10
N GLU A 137 -28.70 -8.54 23.19
CA GLU A 137 -30.05 -9.01 23.51
C GLU A 137 -30.01 -10.46 24.04
N PRO A 138 -30.76 -10.77 25.11
CA PRO A 138 -30.68 -12.07 25.78
C PRO A 138 -31.07 -13.21 24.85
N GLU A 139 -32.15 -13.05 24.08
CA GLU A 139 -32.62 -14.06 23.12
C GLU A 139 -31.56 -14.38 22.05
N VAL A 140 -30.83 -13.36 21.60
CA VAL A 140 -29.75 -13.53 20.61
C VAL A 140 -28.53 -14.21 21.23
N GLN A 141 -28.22 -13.95 22.52
CA GLN A 141 -27.16 -14.66 23.24
C GLN A 141 -27.50 -16.13 23.46
N GLU A 142 -28.74 -16.43 23.88
CA GLU A 142 -29.23 -17.80 24.03
C GLU A 142 -29.14 -18.57 22.70
N LEU A 143 -29.58 -17.96 21.60
CA LEU A 143 -29.46 -18.56 20.28
C LEU A 143 -27.99 -18.82 19.89
N ARG A 144 -27.08 -17.90 20.19
CA ARG A 144 -25.64 -18.07 19.90
C ARG A 144 -25.03 -19.19 20.72
N GLN A 145 -25.42 -19.31 21.99
CA GLN A 145 -24.97 -20.39 22.86
C GLN A 145 -25.50 -21.74 22.35
N TYR A 146 -26.79 -21.81 22.02
CA TYR A 146 -27.39 -22.99 21.42
C TYR A 146 -26.69 -23.40 20.11
N GLN A 147 -26.43 -22.45 19.21
CA GLN A 147 -25.70 -22.71 17.97
C GLN A 147 -24.26 -23.19 18.22
N LYS A 148 -23.60 -22.70 19.28
CA LYS A 148 -22.27 -23.16 19.68
C LYS A 148 -22.32 -24.60 20.18
N GLU A 149 -23.25 -24.93 21.08
CA GLU A 149 -23.48 -26.28 21.60
C GLU A 149 -23.81 -27.27 20.49
N MET A 150 -24.62 -26.86 19.51
CA MET A 150 -24.92 -27.65 18.32
C MET A 150 -23.67 -27.94 17.48
N LYS A 151 -22.76 -26.97 17.30
CA LYS A 151 -21.50 -27.20 16.57
C LYS A 151 -20.57 -28.16 17.31
N GLU A 152 -20.44 -27.99 18.61
CA GLU A 152 -19.64 -28.87 19.47
C GLU A 152 -20.21 -30.30 19.47
N SER A 153 -21.53 -30.43 19.55
CA SER A 153 -22.23 -31.72 19.47
C SER A 153 -22.15 -32.35 18.07
N SER A 154 -22.15 -31.53 17.01
CA SER A 154 -22.04 -31.98 15.62
C SER A 154 -20.65 -32.51 15.26
N TYR A 155 -19.59 -32.09 15.96
CA TYR A 155 -18.26 -32.70 15.82
C TYR A 155 -18.31 -34.21 16.07
N HIS A 156 -19.19 -34.64 16.98
CA HIS A 156 -19.42 -36.05 17.28
C HIS A 156 -20.16 -36.80 16.16
N ILE A 157 -20.95 -36.09 15.34
CA ILE A 157 -21.64 -36.65 14.18
C ILE A 157 -20.63 -36.95 13.06
N MET A 158 -19.65 -36.08 12.83
CA MET A 158 -18.62 -36.33 11.82
C MET A 158 -17.86 -37.64 12.09
N PHE A 159 -17.48 -37.92 13.34
CA PHE A 159 -16.87 -39.20 13.69
C PHE A 159 -17.82 -40.38 13.56
N LYS A 160 -19.09 -40.23 13.95
CA LYS A 160 -20.10 -41.29 13.76
C LYS A 160 -20.33 -41.61 12.29
N VAL A 161 -20.33 -40.59 11.42
CA VAL A 161 -20.46 -40.74 9.98
C VAL A 161 -19.20 -41.40 9.41
N GLU A 162 -18.01 -40.97 9.83
CA GLU A 162 -16.75 -41.60 9.41
C GLU A 162 -16.67 -43.06 9.86
N GLU A 163 -17.06 -43.37 11.09
CA GLU A 163 -17.11 -44.72 11.64
C GLU A 163 -18.17 -45.58 10.94
N PHE A 164 -19.33 -45.02 10.63
CA PHE A 164 -20.38 -45.66 9.83
C PHE A 164 -19.86 -46.07 8.45
N TRP A 165 -19.17 -45.18 7.73
CA TRP A 165 -18.59 -45.49 6.41
C TRP A 165 -17.37 -46.42 6.49
N LYS A 166 -16.62 -46.42 7.60
CA LYS A 166 -15.55 -47.42 7.84
C LYS A 166 -16.11 -48.83 8.05
N GLN A 167 -17.27 -48.95 8.71
CA GLN A 167 -17.96 -50.23 8.92
C GLN A 167 -18.69 -50.70 7.66
N HIS A 168 -19.24 -49.76 6.87
CA HIS A 168 -19.85 -50.02 5.57
C HIS A 168 -18.87 -49.69 4.44
N LYS A 169 -17.70 -50.33 4.46
CA LYS A 169 -16.82 -50.32 3.29
C LYS A 169 -17.61 -50.86 2.11
N ILE A 170 -17.74 -50.06 1.07
CA ILE A 170 -18.35 -50.48 -0.20
C ILE A 170 -17.36 -51.49 -0.81
N GLU A 171 -17.73 -52.77 -0.84
CA GLU A 171 -16.92 -53.85 -1.46
C GLU A 171 -16.70 -53.62 -2.96
N ASP A 172 -17.52 -52.78 -3.60
CA ASP A 172 -17.53 -52.59 -5.07
C ASP A 172 -16.65 -51.43 -5.59
N LEU A 173 -15.81 -50.81 -4.75
CA LEU A 173 -14.88 -49.76 -5.23
C LEU A 173 -13.59 -50.33 -5.85
N ASP A 174 -13.19 -51.55 -5.48
CA ASP A 174 -12.06 -52.22 -6.10
C ASP A 174 -12.39 -52.66 -7.55
N GLU A 175 -13.66 -52.98 -7.83
CA GLU A 175 -14.13 -53.28 -9.19
C GLU A 175 -14.30 -52.01 -10.05
N ALA A 176 -14.59 -50.85 -9.43
CA ALA A 176 -14.75 -49.59 -10.16
C ALA A 176 -13.41 -48.93 -10.55
N GLU A 177 -12.36 -49.07 -9.74
CA GLU A 177 -11.00 -48.60 -10.11
C GLU A 177 -10.40 -49.45 -11.25
N GLU A 178 -10.59 -50.77 -11.25
CA GLU A 178 -10.19 -51.64 -12.38
C GLU A 178 -10.92 -51.27 -13.68
N VAL A 179 -12.21 -50.96 -13.62
CA VAL A 179 -13.00 -50.58 -14.81
C VAL A 179 -12.61 -49.20 -15.36
N ILE A 180 -12.18 -48.26 -14.51
CA ILE A 180 -11.73 -46.93 -14.93
C ILE A 180 -10.32 -46.97 -15.55
N GLU A 181 -9.39 -47.75 -15.00
CA GLU A 181 -8.07 -47.95 -15.63
C GLU A 181 -8.18 -48.68 -16.98
N ASP A 182 -9.05 -49.69 -17.07
CA ASP A 182 -9.19 -50.52 -18.27
C ASP A 182 -10.00 -49.82 -19.39
N THR A 183 -10.75 -48.76 -19.07
CA THR A 183 -11.40 -47.87 -20.05
C THR A 183 -10.47 -46.73 -20.51
N LEU A 184 -9.62 -46.20 -19.64
CA LEU A 184 -8.62 -45.18 -20.01
C LEU A 184 -7.53 -45.74 -20.93
N ILE A 185 -7.12 -47.00 -20.74
CA ILE A 185 -6.11 -47.66 -21.61
C ILE A 185 -6.66 -47.94 -23.02
N LYS A 186 -7.98 -48.12 -23.19
CA LYS A 186 -8.61 -48.42 -24.49
C LYS A 186 -8.93 -47.17 -25.33
N THR A 187 -8.94 -45.98 -24.74
CA THR A 187 -9.15 -44.72 -25.46
C THR A 187 -7.87 -44.10 -26.04
N ASP A 188 -6.69 -44.58 -25.64
CA ASP A 188 -5.39 -44.09 -26.12
C ASP A 188 -4.83 -44.84 -27.34
N PHE A 189 -5.61 -45.76 -27.93
CA PHE A 189 -5.30 -46.42 -29.21
C PHE A 189 -6.45 -46.26 -30.21
N LEU A 190 -6.65 -45.03 -30.70
CA LEU A 190 -7.18 -44.71 -32.03
C LEU A 190 -6.87 -43.26 -32.41
#